data_AF-A0A7W8N817-F1
#
_entry.id   AF-A0A7W8N817-F1
#
_cell.length_a   1.000
_cell.length_b   1.000
_cell.length_c   1.000
_cell.angle_alpha   90.00
_cell.angle_beta   90.00
_cell.angle_gamma   90.00
#
_symmetry.space_group_name_H-M   'P 1'
#
loop_
_entity.id
_entity.type
_entity.pdbx_description
1 polymer ?
#
loop_
_entity_poly.entity_id
_entity_poly.type
_entity_poly.pdbx_seq_one_letter_code
_entity_poly.pdbx_strand_id
1 'polypeptide(L)' 'MNKEKIAETLVNLRGNRSREEVAKSLGISVSALQMYENGQRIPKDEIKLKIARYYGVSVESIFFS' A
#
# COMPACT_ATOMS: atom_id res chain seq x y z
N MET A 1 -9.17 -7.96 9.37
CA MET A 1 -8.02 -7.57 8.54
C MET A 1 -6.75 -7.85 9.33
N ASN A 2 -5.92 -8.79 8.86
CA ASN A 2 -4.61 -9.04 9.42
C ASN A 2 -3.66 -7.96 8.87
N LYS A 3 -3.09 -7.11 9.74
CA LYS A 3 -2.31 -5.94 9.29
C LYS A 3 -0.96 -6.36 8.73
N GLU A 4 -0.43 -7.45 9.25
CA GLU A 4 0.85 -8.05 8.87
C GLU A 4 0.77 -8.60 7.44
N LYS A 5 -0.33 -9.28 7.08
CA LYS A 5 -0.57 -9.77 5.73
C LYS A 5 -0.76 -8.64 4.70
N ILE A 6 -1.44 -7.57 5.09
CA ILE A 6 -1.60 -6.37 4.25
C ILE A 6 -0.23 -5.72 4.01
N ALA A 7 0.56 -5.58 5.08
CA ALA A 7 1.90 -5.02 5.01
C ALA A 7 2.80 -5.81 4.05
N GLU A 8 2.82 -7.14 4.18
CA GLU A 8 3.54 -8.04 3.28
C GLU A 8 3.07 -7.90 1.83
N THR A 9 1.75 -7.86 1.61
CA THR A 9 1.17 -7.68 0.26
C THR A 9 1.62 -6.36 -0.37
N LEU A 10 1.63 -5.27 0.40
CA LEU A 10 2.07 -3.96 -0.09
C LEU A 10 3.57 -3.94 -0.43
N VAL A 11 4.42 -4.60 0.37
CA VAL A 11 5.85 -4.75 0.09
C VAL A 11 6.06 -5.56 -1.19
N ASN A 12 5.32 -6.67 -1.35
CA ASN A 12 5.38 -7.50 -2.55
C ASN A 12 4.96 -6.75 -3.81
N LEU A 13 3.88 -5.97 -3.75
CA LEU A 13 3.41 -5.15 -4.87
C LEU A 13 4.40 -4.04 -5.24
N ARG A 14 5.05 -3.42 -4.25
CA ARG A 14 6.11 -2.42 -4.49
C ARG A 14 7.29 -3.05 -5.23
N GLY A 15 7.67 -4.26 -4.86
CA GLY A 15 8.81 -4.98 -5.43
C GLY A 15 10.10 -4.17 -5.27
N ASN A 16 10.82 -3.98 -6.38
CA ASN A 16 12.11 -3.28 -6.38
C ASN A 16 12.00 -1.74 -6.43
N ARG A 17 10.80 -1.18 -6.54
CA ARG A 17 10.59 0.28 -6.56
C ARG A 17 10.91 0.87 -5.20
N SER A 18 11.45 2.08 -5.17
CA SER A 18 11.71 2.78 -3.91
C SER A 18 10.40 3.27 -3.28
N ARG A 19 10.40 3.50 -1.97
CA ARG A 19 9.21 4.06 -1.30
C ARG A 19 8.95 5.49 -1.77
N GLU A 20 9.99 6.23 -2.11
CA GLU A 20 9.94 7.58 -2.65
C GLU A 20 9.19 7.62 -3.98
N GLU A 21 9.51 6.71 -4.91
CA GLU A 21 8.87 6.60 -6.22
C GLU A 21 7.37 6.30 -6.09
N VAL A 22 7.04 5.29 -5.28
CA VAL A 22 5.66 4.84 -5.08
C VAL A 22 4.86 5.90 -4.33
N ALA A 23 5.40 6.47 -3.24
CA ALA A 23 4.71 7.49 -2.46
C ALA A 23 4.41 8.74 -3.32
N LYS A 24 5.37 9.16 -4.15
CA LYS A 24 5.17 10.25 -5.13
C LYS A 24 4.07 9.93 -6.12
N SER A 25 4.07 8.71 -6.68
CA SER A 25 3.04 8.27 -7.64
C SER A 25 1.64 8.19 -7.03
N LEU A 26 1.54 7.82 -5.75
CA LEU A 26 0.29 7.74 -5.00
C LEU A 26 -0.15 9.09 -4.40
N GLY A 27 0.68 10.13 -4.45
CA GLY A 27 0.41 11.42 -3.84
C GLY A 27 0.32 11.36 -2.31
N ILE A 28 1.14 10.53 -1.67
CA ILE A 28 1.24 10.39 -0.21
C ILE A 28 2.67 10.66 0.26
N SER A 29 2.87 10.83 1.57
CA SER A 29 4.23 10.91 2.13
C SER A 29 4.90 9.53 2.14
N VAL A 30 6.23 9.52 2.05
CA VAL A 30 7.04 8.29 2.21
C VAL A 30 6.78 7.64 3.57
N SER A 31 6.63 8.45 4.63
CA SER A 31 6.27 7.98 5.97
C SER A 31 4.91 7.28 6.00
N ALA A 32 3.91 7.76 5.26
CA ALA A 32 2.62 7.11 5.18
C ALA A 32 2.75 5.72 4.55
N LEU A 33 3.44 5.62 3.41
CA LEU A 33 3.70 4.33 2.75
C LEU A 33 4.47 3.37 3.68
N GLN A 34 5.49 3.85 4.37
CA GLN A 34 6.24 3.05 5.35
C GLN A 34 5.35 2.53 6.47
N MET A 35 4.47 3.36 7.04
CA MET A 35 3.53 2.91 8.08
C MET A 35 2.57 1.83 7.57
N TYR A 36 2.20 1.86 6.29
CA TYR A 36 1.35 0.85 5.66
C TYR A 36 2.11 -0.47 5.44
N GLU A 37 3.32 -0.38 4.87
CA GLU A 37 4.20 -1.53 4.63
C GLU A 37 4.76 -2.18 5.90
N ASN A 38 4.66 -1.49 7.04
CA ASN A 38 5.04 -2.03 8.34
C ASN A 38 3.83 -2.48 9.18
N GLY A 39 2.60 -2.42 8.64
CA GLY A 39 1.38 -2.83 9.34
C GLY A 39 0.98 -1.92 10.51
N GLN A 40 1.67 -0.78 10.69
CA GLN A 40 1.42 0.17 11.78
C GLN A 40 0.11 0.95 11.55
N ARG A 41 -0.26 1.15 10.29
CA ARG A 41 -1.47 1.91 9.92
C ARG A 41 -2.15 1.27 8.71
N ILE A 42 -3.48 1.36 8.68
CA ILE A 42 -4.28 1.01 7.51
C ILE A 42 -4.57 2.30 6.70
N PRO A 43 -4.41 2.30 5.36
CA PRO A 43 -4.77 3.44 4.52
C PRO A 43 -6.26 3.77 4.59
N LYS A 44 -6.62 5.04 4.38
CA LYS A 44 -8.03 5.44 4.14
C LYS A 44 -8.51 4.89 2.80
N ASP A 45 -9.81 4.77 2.59
CA ASP A 45 -10.36 4.12 1.39
C ASP A 45 -9.96 4.81 0.09
N GLU A 46 -9.83 6.14 0.07
CA GLU A 46 -9.28 6.87 -1.08
C GLU A 46 -7.86 6.41 -1.43
N ILE A 47 -7.02 6.18 -0.42
CA ILE A 47 -5.64 5.71 -0.61
C ILE A 47 -5.62 4.23 -1.00
N LYS A 48 -6.50 3.40 -0.43
CA LYS A 48 -6.66 2.00 -0.87
C LYS A 48 -6.98 1.92 -2.36
N LEU A 49 -7.90 2.78 -2.83
CA LEU A 49 -8.25 2.88 -4.26
C LEU A 49 -7.06 3.35 -5.11
N LYS A 50 -6.28 4.34 -4.65
CA LYS A 50 -5.06 4.79 -5.37
C LYS A 50 -4.03 3.67 -5.48
N ILE A 51 -3.78 2.95 -4.39
CA ILE A 51 -2.84 1.81 -4.35
C ILE A 51 -3.30 0.72 -5.33
N ALA A 52 -4.57 0.32 -5.25
CA ALA A 52 -5.16 -0.70 -6.10
C ALA A 52 -5.05 -0.32 -7.59
N ARG A 53 -5.39 0.93 -7.94
CA ARG A 53 -5.27 1.45 -9.32
C ARG A 53 -3.81 1.51 -9.80
N TYR A 54 -2.89 1.97 -8.94
CA TYR A 54 -1.46 2.06 -9.29
C TYR A 54 -0.85 0.69 -9.62
N TYR A 55 -1.25 -0.35 -8.88
CA TYR A 55 -0.76 -1.71 -9.10
C TYR A 55 -1.63 -2.55 -10.04
N GLY A 56 -2.77 -2.04 -10.51
CA GLY A 56 -3.67 -2.75 -11.41
C GLY A 56 -4.38 -3.96 -10.79
N VAL A 57 -4.62 -3.93 -9.47
CA VAL A 57 -5.27 -5.02 -8.72
C VAL A 57 -6.52 -4.51 -7.99
N SER A 58 -7.34 -5.41 -7.44
CA SER A 58 -8.54 -5.02 -6.68
C SER A 58 -8.21 -4.61 -5.24
N VAL A 59 -9.02 -3.74 -4.64
CA VAL A 59 -8.87 -3.35 -3.22
C VAL A 59 -9.01 -4.56 -2.31
N GLU A 60 -9.93 -5.47 -2.65
CA GLU A 60 -10.22 -6.72 -1.96
C GLU A 60 -8.97 -7.60 -1.88
N SER A 61 -8.23 -7.72 -2.98
CA SER A 61 -7.02 -8.56 -3.05
C SER A 61 -5.90 -8.08 -2.13
N ILE A 62 -5.85 -6.78 -1.83
CA ILE A 62 -4.82 -6.18 -0.98
C ILE A 62 -5.26 -6.16 0.49
N PHE A 63 -6.52 -5.81 0.75
CA PHE A 63 -6.96 -5.39 2.09
C PHE A 63 -7.91 -6.36 2.78
N PHE A 64 -8.55 -7.29 2.06
CA PHE A 64 -9.63 -8.13 2.58
C PHE A 64 -9.37 -9.64 2.47
N SER A 65 -8.15 -10.01 2.08
CA SER A 65 -7.68 -11.39 1.87
C SER A 65 -6.88 -11.99 3.02
#